data_AF-A0A3D3WFZ7-F1
#
_entry.id   AF-A0A3D3WFZ7-F1
#
_cell.length_a   1.000
_cell.length_b   1.000
_cell.length_c   1.000
_cell.angle_alpha   90.00
_cell.angle_beta   90.00
_cell.angle_gamma   90.00
#
_symmetry.space_group_name_H-M   'P 1'
#
loop_
_entity.id
_entity.type
_entity.pdbx_description
1 polymer ?
#
loop_
_entity_poly.entity_id
_entity_poly.type
_entity_poly.pdbx_seq_one_letter_code
_entity_poly.pdbx_strand_id
1 'polypeptide(L)'
;MSKTSSPSLRSPLGRAKGLGSSRSGVSHWWLQRLTAMGMIPLVLYCLISFIVLADADLNMARAWIRQPFNTVAMILLLAVG
;
A
#
# COMPACT_ATOMS: atom_id res chain seq x y z
N MET A 1 -35.33 -12.03 -40.63
CA MET A 1 -35.83 -12.02 -39.23
C MET A 1 -34.88 -11.19 -38.37
N SER A 2 -35.19 -9.90 -38.16
CA SER A 2 -34.42 -8.98 -37.31
C SER A 2 -35.03 -8.96 -35.91
N LYS A 3 -34.23 -9.28 -34.87
CA LYS A 3 -34.67 -9.16 -33.47
C LYS A 3 -34.52 -7.69 -33.05
N THR A 4 -35.64 -7.03 -32.79
CA THR A 4 -35.70 -5.69 -32.19
C THR A 4 -35.33 -5.77 -30.71
N SER A 5 -34.25 -5.10 -30.31
CA SER A 5 -33.80 -4.98 -28.93
C SER A 5 -34.73 -4.05 -28.13
N SER A 6 -35.66 -4.61 -27.35
CA SER A 6 -36.49 -3.81 -26.45
C SER A 6 -35.65 -3.14 -25.36
N PRO A 7 -35.79 -1.82 -25.11
CA PRO A 7 -35.01 -1.13 -24.08
C PRO A 7 -35.46 -1.61 -22.70
N SER A 8 -34.56 -2.29 -21.98
CA SER A 8 -34.82 -2.76 -20.63
C SER A 8 -34.84 -1.58 -19.65
N LEU A 9 -36.00 -1.28 -19.03
CA LEU A 9 -36.15 -0.25 -17.99
C LEU A 9 -35.52 -0.62 -16.64
N ARG A 10 -34.81 -1.75 -16.55
CA ARG A 10 -34.05 -2.09 -15.34
C ARG A 10 -32.73 -1.34 -15.37
N SER A 11 -32.50 -0.49 -14.38
CA SER A 11 -31.21 0.15 -14.22
C SER A 11 -30.11 -0.93 -14.09
N PRO A 12 -28.91 -0.70 -14.65
CA PRO A 12 -27.78 -1.62 -14.48
C PRO A 12 -27.54 -1.98 -13.00
N LEU A 13 -27.79 -1.04 -12.10
CA LEU A 13 -27.75 -1.21 -10.64
C LEU A 13 -28.79 -2.22 -10.11
N GLY A 14 -30.01 -2.21 -10.64
CA GLY A 14 -31.05 -3.18 -10.27
C GLY A 14 -30.75 -4.60 -10.75
N ARG A 15 -29.91 -4.76 -11.78
CA ARG A 15 -29.43 -6.07 -12.27
C ARG A 15 -28.25 -6.60 -11.44
N ALA A 16 -27.45 -5.71 -10.84
CA ALA A 16 -26.31 -6.05 -9.98
C ALA A 16 -26.69 -6.26 -8.49
N LYS A 17 -27.72 -5.57 -7.98
CA LYS A 17 -28.23 -5.74 -6.61
C LYS A 17 -28.94 -7.09 -6.43
N GLY A 18 -28.18 -8.13 -6.10
CA GLY A 18 -28.72 -9.47 -5.82
C GLY A 18 -27.77 -10.62 -6.15
N LEU A 19 -26.69 -10.37 -6.89
CA LEU A 19 -25.69 -11.37 -7.29
C LEU A 19 -24.75 -11.81 -6.14
N GLY A 20 -25.04 -11.40 -4.89
CA GLY A 20 -24.17 -11.62 -3.74
C GLY A 20 -22.91 -10.75 -3.78
N SER A 21 -22.42 -10.35 -2.61
CA SER A 21 -21.11 -9.70 -2.50
C SER A 21 -20.04 -10.63 -3.07
N SER A 22 -19.33 -10.24 -4.12
CA SER A 22 -18.04 -10.83 -4.45
C SER A 22 -17.07 -10.46 -3.32
N ARG A 23 -17.12 -11.19 -2.20
CA ARG A 23 -16.31 -10.92 -0.99
C ARG A 23 -14.79 -10.97 -1.26
N SER A 24 -14.37 -11.34 -2.46
CA SER A 24 -12.97 -11.46 -2.89
C SER A 24 -12.20 -10.13 -2.98
N GLY A 25 -12.87 -8.97 -3.04
CA GLY A 25 -12.18 -7.67 -3.18
C GLY A 25 -11.76 -7.01 -1.86
N VAL A 26 -12.48 -7.27 -0.76
CA VAL A 26 -12.34 -6.50 0.49
C VAL A 26 -11.00 -6.77 1.18
N SER A 27 -10.55 -8.04 1.19
CA SER A 27 -9.26 -8.41 1.78
C SER A 27 -8.08 -7.74 1.06
N HIS A 28 -8.04 -7.83 -0.27
CA HIS A 28 -6.95 -7.24 -1.07
C HIS A 28 -6.92 -5.71 -0.95
N TRP A 29 -8.07 -5.06 -1.06
CA TRP A 29 -8.20 -3.62 -0.88
C TRP A 29 -7.80 -3.15 0.52
N TRP A 30 -8.15 -3.93 1.55
CA TRP A 30 -7.81 -3.59 2.93
C TRP A 30 -6.31 -3.73 3.18
N LEU A 31 -5.68 -4.80 2.66
CA LEU A 31 -4.22 -4.97 2.71
C LEU A 31 -3.49 -3.82 2.01
N GLN A 32 -3.96 -3.39 0.83
CA GLN A 32 -3.36 -2.25 0.12
C GLN A 32 -3.34 -0.97 0.97
N ARG A 33 -4.45 -0.66 1.66
CA ARG A 33 -4.53 0.51 2.54
C ARG A 33 -3.69 0.35 3.79
N LEU A 34 -3.64 -0.85 4.37
CA LEU A 34 -2.82 -1.14 5.54
C LEU A 34 -1.33 -0.93 5.23
N THR A 35 -0.85 -1.47 4.10
CA THR A 35 0.54 -1.29 3.66
C THR A 35 0.84 0.17 3.36
N ALA A 36 -0.08 0.89 2.69
CA ALA A 36 0.09 2.32 2.44
C ALA A 36 0.20 3.14 3.74
N MET A 37 -0.64 2.83 4.74
CA MET A 37 -0.57 3.48 6.05
C MET A 37 0.72 3.15 6.80
N GLY A 38 1.24 1.92 6.68
CA GLY A 38 2.53 1.54 7.27
C GLY A 38 3.73 2.19 6.56
N MET A 39 3.64 2.46 5.26
CA MET A 39 4.74 3.02 4.49
C MET A 39 5.00 4.50 4.80
N ILE A 40 3.95 5.29 5.08
CA ILE A 40 4.06 6.72 5.40
C ILE A 40 5.03 6.97 6.58
N PRO A 41 4.83 6.41 7.79
CA PRO A 41 5.74 6.64 8.90
C PRO A 41 7.14 6.05 8.65
N LEU A 42 7.23 4.92 7.95
CA LEU A 42 8.50 4.27 7.65
C LEU A 42 9.40 5.12 6.74
N VAL A 43 8.81 5.66 5.67
CA VAL A 43 9.50 6.54 4.72
C VAL A 43 9.92 7.84 5.42
N LEU A 44 9.02 8.44 6.22
CA LEU A 44 9.34 9.64 6.99
C LEU A 44 10.50 9.41 7.95
N TYR A 45 10.51 8.30 8.67
CA TYR A 45 11.62 7.94 9.56
C TYR A 45 12.95 7.81 8.80
N CYS A 46 12.96 7.12 7.65
CA CYS A 46 14.17 6.94 6.86
C CYS A 46 14.67 8.26 6.26
N LEU A 47 13.77 9.12 5.78
CA LEU A 47 14.12 10.44 5.26
C LEU A 47 14.78 11.31 6.32
N ILE A 48 14.16 11.41 7.51
CA ILE A 48 14.72 12.18 8.63
C ILE A 48 16.09 11.61 9.03
N SER A 49 16.20 10.28 9.10
CA SER A 49 17.46 9.61 9.44
C SER A 49 18.57 9.94 8.44
N PHE A 50 18.27 9.94 7.14
CA PHE A 50 19.25 10.31 6.12
C PHE A 50 19.66 11.78 6.16
N ILE A 51 18.73 12.69 6.48
CA ILE A 51 19.07 14.11 6.66
C ILE A 51 20.03 14.28 7.85
N VAL A 52 19.79 13.57 8.96
CA VAL A 52 20.67 13.59 10.14
C VAL A 52 22.03 12.96 9.82
N LEU A 53 22.06 11.91 9.00
CA LEU A 53 23.29 11.20 8.64
C LEU A 53 24.06 11.86 7.48
N ALA A 54 23.49 12.88 6.82
CA ALA A 54 24.08 13.50 5.64
C ALA A 54 25.44 14.16 5.91
N ASP A 55 25.67 14.64 7.14
CA ASP A 55 26.93 15.24 7.59
C ASP A 55 27.74 14.28 8.50
N ALA A 56 27.29 13.03 8.66
CA ALA A 56 27.90 12.10 9.60
C ALA A 56 29.15 11.42 9.03
N ASP A 57 30.17 11.27 9.87
CA ASP A 57 31.37 10.48 9.53
C ASP A 57 31.02 9.00 9.26
N LEU A 58 31.86 8.33 8.46
CA LEU A 58 31.69 6.92 8.10
C LEU A 58 31.56 6.00 9.32
N ASN A 59 32.25 6.30 10.42
CA ASN A 59 32.14 5.53 11.65
C ASN A 59 30.77 5.69 12.32
N MET A 60 30.21 6.90 12.31
CA MET A 60 28.88 7.19 12.83
C MET A 60 27.81 6.51 11.98
N ALA A 61 27.93 6.58 10.65
CA ALA A 61 27.02 5.90 9.74
C ALA A 61 27.00 4.37 9.94
N ARG A 62 28.17 3.75 10.12
CA ARG A 62 28.28 2.31 10.45
C ARG A 62 27.65 1.97 11.79
N ALA A 63 27.85 2.80 12.80
CA ALA A 63 27.25 2.61 14.12
C ALA A 63 25.72 2.72 14.07
N TRP A 64 25.19 3.66 13.26
CA TRP A 64 23.77 3.82 13.02
C TRP A 64 23.16 2.60 12.32
N ILE A 65 23.79 2.09 11.25
CA ILE A 65 23.32 0.89 10.53
C ILE A 65 23.31 -0.33 11.47
N ARG A 66 24.32 -0.49 12.32
CA ARG A 66 24.41 -1.62 13.26
C ARG A 66 23.27 -1.68 14.27
N GLN A 67 22.51 -0.62 14.47
CA GLN A 67 21.34 -0.66 15.33
C GLN A 67 20.26 -1.56 14.70
N PRO A 68 19.75 -2.57 15.44
CA PRO A 68 18.82 -3.56 14.89
C PRO A 68 17.54 -2.90 14.36
N PHE A 69 17.06 -1.85 15.04
CA PHE A 69 15.88 -1.11 14.59
C PHE A 69 16.09 -0.44 13.21
N ASN A 70 17.23 0.21 13.01
CA ASN A 70 17.56 0.89 11.75
C ASN A 70 17.74 -0.12 10.61
N THR A 71 18.40 -1.25 10.89
CA THR A 71 18.54 -2.35 9.94
C THR A 71 17.17 -2.88 9.51
N VAL A 72 16.28 -3.16 10.47
CA VAL A 72 14.93 -3.68 10.18
C VAL A 72 14.11 -2.66 9.40
N ALA A 73 14.15 -1.37 9.77
CA ALA A 73 13.45 -0.32 9.04
C ALA A 73 13.94 -0.21 7.58
N MET A 74 15.26 -0.29 7.36
CA MET A 74 15.86 -0.29 6.01
C MET A 74 15.44 -1.50 5.19
N ILE A 75 15.48 -2.71 5.76
CA ILE A 75 15.04 -3.93 5.08
C ILE A 75 13.56 -3.85 4.73
N LEU A 76 12.72 -3.39 5.67
CA LEU A 76 11.28 -3.29 5.46
C LEU A 76 10.94 -2.25 4.39
N LEU A 77 11.68 -1.14 4.34
CA LEU A 77 11.54 -0.13 3.30
C LEU A 77 11.85 -0.71 1.91
N LEU A 78 12.96 -1.46 1.77
CA LEU A 78 13.39 -2.04 0.50
C LEU A 78 12.54 -3.24 0.05
N ALA A 79 12.01 -4.02 0.99
CA ALA A 79 11.23 -5.22 0.67
C ALA A 79 9.78 -4.90 0.28
N VAL A 80 9.24 -3.78 0.78
CA VAL A 80 7.84 -3.36 0.55
C VAL A 80 7.74 -2.26 -0.50
N GLY A 81 8.72 -1.35 -0.55
CA GLY A 81 8.77 -0.19 -1.43
C GLY A 81 9.12 -0.50 -2.87
#